data_AF-A0A3P5DXE8-F1
#
_entry.id   AF-A0A3P5DXE8-F1
#
_cell.length_a   1.000
_cell.length_b   1.000
_cell.length_c   1.000
_cell.angle_alpha   90.00
_cell.angle_beta   90.00
_cell.angle_gamma   90.00
#
_symmetry.space_group_name_H-M   'P 1'
#
loop_
_entity.id
_entity.type
_entity.pdbx_description
1 polymer ?
#
loop_
_entity_poly.entity_id
_entity_poly.type
_entity_poly.pdbx_seq_one_letter_code
_entity_poly.pdbx_strand_id
1 'polypeptide(L)'
;MTVNDDANDVAVTESYKPVWDWKISQFNVSDIKFETMINPQFADRTYFSNCSPVDPTSTRPTYFGDTDGSVGAVLYALFATGHLRIMAEGENFLSQLLNIEDEVLNVLLRENFNEQLDTNVNTIISILNRRDIVLESLQPYLVINKDAVTPCTFLGDQTGDRFSNICGDQFIIDLLKRIMSINENVHVLAGNHETNCNGNYMQNFTRMKPLDEDTYAGIKDYPVCFYDPKYKIMANHHGITFDEQRKRYIIGPITVSIDEMTNALDPVELAAIINKKHHAIINGKKFKTSRAISCRSFNRYFSVSTDYRPKLEALLACSQMLGINQVVAHNGNGGRERIGETGTVLGLNARDSKHAGRMFSMHNCQINPGAGPEITTPWKSYQHEKNRNGLMPLIRRRTMLQL
;
A
#
# COMPACT_ATOMS: atom_id res chain seq x y z
N MET A 1 9.55 -34.88 41.21
CA MET A 1 8.57 -35.02 40.11
C MET A 1 7.34 -34.24 40.50
N THR A 2 7.14 -33.09 39.88
CA THR A 2 5.86 -32.39 39.79
C THR A 2 5.93 -31.63 38.48
N VAL A 3 5.25 -32.18 37.47
CA VAL A 3 5.05 -31.60 36.15
C VAL A 3 3.87 -30.64 36.29
N ASN A 4 4.07 -29.37 35.96
CA ASN A 4 2.97 -28.44 35.72
C ASN A 4 2.59 -28.57 34.25
N ASP A 5 1.41 -29.13 34.01
CA ASP A 5 0.68 -29.04 32.76
C ASP A 5 0.09 -27.63 32.63
N ASP A 6 0.76 -26.75 31.89
CA ASP A 6 0.11 -25.59 31.27
C ASP A 6 -0.03 -25.89 29.78
N ALA A 7 -1.17 -26.49 29.44
CA ALA A 7 -1.65 -26.66 28.08
C ALA A 7 -1.95 -25.30 27.45
N ASN A 8 -0.98 -24.77 26.68
CA ASN A 8 -1.20 -23.80 25.60
C ASN A 8 -0.05 -23.79 24.58
N ASP A 9 0.74 -24.88 24.50
CA ASP A 9 1.70 -25.07 23.42
C ASP A 9 0.93 -25.40 22.14
N VAL A 10 0.63 -24.37 21.35
CA VAL A 10 0.32 -24.53 19.93
C VAL A 10 1.54 -25.15 19.29
N ALA A 11 1.41 -26.42 18.91
CA ALA A 11 2.44 -27.16 18.19
C ALA A 11 2.91 -26.33 17.00
N VAL A 12 4.20 -25.98 16.99
CA VAL A 12 4.87 -25.36 15.84
C VAL A 12 4.89 -26.41 14.73
N THR A 13 3.87 -26.40 13.89
CA THR A 13 3.86 -27.14 12.63
C THR A 13 4.54 -26.27 11.57
N GLU A 14 5.48 -26.89 10.84
CA GLU A 14 6.32 -26.33 9.77
C GLU A 14 5.68 -25.14 9.02
N SER A 15 6.08 -23.93 9.40
CA SER A 15 5.32 -22.69 9.18
C SER A 15 5.66 -21.95 7.87
N TYR A 16 5.84 -22.65 6.76
CA TYR A 16 6.04 -21.96 5.48
C TYR A 16 5.51 -22.74 4.28
N LYS A 17 4.37 -22.27 3.75
CA LYS A 17 3.91 -22.62 2.40
C LYS A 17 4.39 -21.56 1.41
N PRO A 18 5.38 -21.87 0.55
CA PRO A 18 5.87 -20.91 -0.46
C PRO A 18 4.84 -20.62 -1.56
N VAL A 19 3.83 -21.48 -1.72
CA VAL A 19 2.77 -21.37 -2.73
C VAL A 19 1.46 -21.79 -2.08
N TRP A 20 0.43 -20.96 -2.22
CA TRP A 20 -0.90 -21.21 -1.67
C TRP A 20 -1.84 -21.76 -2.76
N ASP A 21 -2.73 -22.68 -2.38
CA ASP A 21 -3.67 -23.27 -3.32
C ASP A 21 -4.95 -22.41 -3.41
N TRP A 22 -4.94 -21.43 -4.31
CA TRP A 22 -6.04 -20.50 -4.49
C TRP A 22 -7.19 -21.07 -5.31
N LYS A 23 -8.33 -21.27 -4.65
CA LYS A 23 -9.60 -21.61 -5.29
C LYS A 23 -10.08 -20.46 -6.16
N ILE A 24 -10.44 -20.77 -7.40
CA ILE A 24 -11.12 -19.84 -8.30
C ILE A 24 -12.58 -20.24 -8.36
N SER A 25 -13.48 -19.30 -8.13
CA SER A 25 -14.92 -19.53 -8.26
C SER A 25 -15.24 -19.93 -9.71
N GLN A 26 -15.81 -21.12 -9.90
CA GLN A 26 -16.31 -21.56 -11.21
C GLN A 26 -17.82 -21.26 -11.38
N PHE A 27 -18.57 -21.10 -10.28
CA PHE A 27 -20.01 -20.77 -10.23
C PHE A 27 -20.38 -20.18 -8.86
N ASN A 28 -21.55 -19.51 -8.76
CA ASN A 28 -22.12 -18.89 -7.55
C ASN A 28 -21.84 -19.71 -6.27
N VAL A 29 -20.75 -19.36 -5.58
CA VAL A 29 -20.62 -19.67 -4.16
C VAL A 29 -21.84 -19.03 -3.50
N SER A 30 -22.57 -19.78 -2.69
CA SER A 30 -23.69 -19.25 -1.91
C SER A 30 -23.15 -18.10 -1.03
N ASP A 31 -23.35 -16.87 -1.50
CA ASP A 31 -22.59 -15.71 -1.08
C ASP A 31 -22.86 -15.34 0.38
N ILE A 32 -21.79 -15.24 1.15
CA ILE A 32 -21.75 -14.22 2.19
C ILE A 32 -21.72 -12.87 1.47
N LYS A 33 -22.78 -12.07 1.60
CA LYS A 33 -22.76 -10.70 1.06
C LYS A 33 -21.73 -9.89 1.84
N PHE A 34 -20.82 -9.24 1.11
CA PHE A 34 -19.81 -8.35 1.68
C PHE A 34 -20.44 -7.40 2.70
N GLU A 35 -21.50 -6.69 2.32
CA GLU A 35 -22.16 -5.69 3.17
C GLU A 35 -22.72 -6.22 4.49
N THR A 36 -23.25 -7.45 4.53
CA THR A 36 -24.01 -7.92 5.70
C THR A 36 -23.17 -8.68 6.71
N MET A 37 -22.01 -9.21 6.30
CA MET A 37 -21.26 -10.18 7.09
C MET A 37 -19.75 -9.91 7.09
N ILE A 38 -19.19 -9.38 5.99
CA ILE A 38 -17.75 -9.10 5.91
C ILE A 38 -17.44 -7.66 6.33
N ASN A 39 -18.17 -6.69 5.80
CA ASN A 39 -18.02 -5.27 6.14
C ASN A 39 -18.11 -5.02 7.67
N PRO A 40 -19.02 -5.65 8.43
CA PRO A 40 -19.05 -5.52 9.89
C PRO A 40 -17.76 -5.97 10.59
N GLN A 41 -17.00 -6.91 10.02
CA GLN A 41 -15.71 -7.35 10.59
C GLN A 41 -14.64 -6.24 10.52
N PHE A 42 -14.81 -5.25 9.63
CA PHE A 42 -13.89 -4.12 9.44
C PHE A 42 -14.40 -2.80 10.02
N ALA A 43 -15.73 -2.59 10.05
CA ALA A 43 -16.36 -1.29 10.25
C ALA A 43 -15.96 -0.55 11.55
N ASP A 44 -15.72 -1.28 12.65
CA ASP A 44 -15.41 -0.68 13.97
C ASP A 44 -13.90 -0.54 14.22
N ARG A 45 -13.05 -0.90 13.26
CA ARG A 45 -11.59 -0.88 13.44
C ARG A 45 -11.00 0.44 13.00
N THR A 46 -10.18 1.04 13.86
CA THR A 46 -9.51 2.33 13.63
C THR A 46 -8.79 2.37 12.27
N TYR A 47 -8.12 1.27 11.90
CA TYR A 47 -7.35 1.17 10.66
C TYR A 47 -8.21 1.37 9.40
N PHE A 48 -9.49 1.02 9.43
CA PHE A 48 -10.41 1.08 8.28
C PHE A 48 -11.38 2.28 8.35
N SER A 49 -11.32 3.08 9.42
CA SER A 49 -12.27 4.16 9.71
C SER A 49 -12.37 5.27 8.64
N ASN A 50 -11.38 5.37 7.75
CA ASN A 50 -11.37 6.34 6.65
C ASN A 50 -11.65 5.72 5.27
N CYS A 51 -12.00 4.44 5.21
CA CYS A 51 -12.44 3.82 3.98
C CYS A 51 -13.87 4.25 3.64
N SER A 52 -14.06 4.70 2.41
CA SER A 52 -15.35 4.98 1.80
C SER A 52 -15.98 3.69 1.24
N PRO A 53 -17.32 3.61 1.19
CA PRO A 53 -18.02 2.52 0.52
C PRO A 53 -17.58 2.34 -0.94
N VAL A 54 -17.55 1.10 -1.41
CA VAL A 54 -17.23 0.71 -2.79
C VAL A 54 -18.42 -0.04 -3.35
N ASP A 55 -18.85 0.31 -4.57
CA ASP A 55 -19.81 -0.49 -5.32
C ASP A 55 -19.05 -1.56 -6.15
N PRO A 56 -19.08 -2.85 -5.76
CA PRO A 56 -18.36 -3.93 -6.45
C PRO A 56 -19.01 -4.34 -7.78
N THR A 57 -20.17 -3.78 -8.12
CA THR A 57 -20.85 -4.01 -9.41
C THR A 57 -20.52 -2.94 -10.44
N SER A 58 -19.88 -1.85 -10.02
CA SER A 58 -19.55 -0.71 -10.86
C SER A 58 -18.21 -0.91 -11.57
N THR A 59 -18.12 -0.58 -12.86
CA THR A 59 -16.86 -0.58 -13.62
C THR A 59 -16.00 0.67 -13.37
N ARG A 60 -16.31 1.45 -12.32
CA ARG A 60 -15.55 2.63 -11.95
C ARG A 60 -14.32 2.22 -11.15
N PRO A 61 -13.14 2.81 -11.43
CA PRO A 61 -11.91 2.38 -10.81
C PRO A 61 -11.90 2.77 -9.33
N THR A 62 -11.42 1.85 -8.51
CA THR A 62 -11.22 2.02 -7.08
C THR A 62 -9.73 1.97 -6.79
N TYR A 63 -9.25 2.95 -6.04
CA TYR A 63 -7.86 3.07 -5.62
C TYR A 63 -7.78 2.90 -4.11
N PHE A 64 -6.76 2.17 -3.66
CA PHE A 64 -6.44 1.96 -2.25
C PHE A 64 -5.06 2.56 -1.98
N GLY A 65 -4.96 3.38 -0.92
CA GLY A 65 -3.72 3.97 -0.46
C GLY A 65 -2.80 2.94 0.20
N ASP A 66 -1.89 3.42 1.05
CA ASP A 66 -0.95 2.56 1.75
C ASP A 66 -1.69 1.51 2.58
N THR A 67 -1.28 0.25 2.42
CA THR A 67 -1.79 -0.88 3.20
C THR A 67 -0.87 -1.27 4.36
N ASP A 68 0.25 -0.58 4.55
CA ASP A 68 1.27 -0.78 5.60
C ASP A 68 1.72 -2.25 5.80
N GLY A 69 1.65 -3.09 4.77
CA GLY A 69 1.95 -4.53 4.87
C GLY A 69 0.88 -5.36 5.62
N SER A 70 -0.31 -4.80 5.88
CA SER A 70 -1.42 -5.48 6.53
C SER A 70 -2.10 -6.44 5.56
N VAL A 71 -2.25 -7.70 5.97
CA VAL A 71 -3.00 -8.68 5.20
C VAL A 71 -4.48 -8.32 5.22
N GLY A 72 -5.00 -7.87 6.37
CA GLY A 72 -6.38 -7.41 6.50
C GLY A 72 -6.73 -6.28 5.53
N ALA A 73 -5.81 -5.33 5.31
CA ALA A 73 -5.98 -4.22 4.37
C ALA A 73 -6.12 -4.70 2.91
N VAL A 74 -5.24 -5.63 2.50
CA VAL A 74 -5.30 -6.24 1.16
C VAL A 74 -6.58 -7.04 0.99
N LEU A 75 -6.97 -7.84 1.98
CA LEU A 75 -8.21 -8.61 1.96
C LEU A 75 -9.44 -7.69 1.87
N TYR A 76 -9.50 -6.61 2.66
CA TYR A 76 -10.58 -5.62 2.58
C TYR A 76 -10.73 -5.06 1.17
N ALA A 77 -9.62 -4.63 0.55
CA ALA A 77 -9.67 -4.05 -0.79
C ALA A 77 -10.25 -5.01 -1.82
N LEU A 78 -9.82 -6.28 -1.78
CA LEU A 78 -10.29 -7.33 -2.68
C LEU A 78 -11.75 -7.74 -2.40
N PHE A 79 -12.18 -7.77 -1.13
CA PHE A 79 -13.57 -8.04 -0.78
C PHE A 79 -14.49 -6.89 -1.20
N ALA A 80 -14.11 -5.63 -0.92
CA ALA A 80 -14.89 -4.43 -1.21
C ALA A 80 -15.09 -4.22 -2.71
N THR A 81 -14.14 -4.67 -3.53
CA THR A 81 -14.22 -4.62 -5.01
C THR A 81 -14.76 -5.92 -5.63
N GLY A 82 -15.08 -6.93 -4.81
CA GLY A 82 -15.67 -8.19 -5.24
C GLY A 82 -14.71 -9.18 -5.89
N HIS A 83 -13.40 -8.91 -5.91
CA HIS A 83 -12.35 -9.81 -6.44
C HIS A 83 -12.10 -11.04 -5.56
N LEU A 84 -12.43 -10.95 -4.28
CA LEU A 84 -12.32 -12.04 -3.33
C LEU A 84 -13.67 -12.31 -2.67
N ARG A 85 -13.92 -13.58 -2.36
CA ARG A 85 -15.05 -14.07 -1.57
C ARG A 85 -14.53 -14.97 -0.45
N ILE A 86 -15.36 -15.18 0.56
CA ILE A 86 -15.03 -16.03 1.71
C ILE A 86 -16.21 -16.95 2.05
N MET A 87 -15.92 -18.20 2.36
CA MET A 87 -16.91 -19.18 2.85
C MET A 87 -17.27 -18.89 4.32
N ALA A 88 -18.46 -19.32 4.77
CA ALA A 88 -18.98 -18.97 6.11
C ALA A 88 -18.04 -19.43 7.23
N GLU A 89 -17.44 -20.59 7.06
CA GLU A 89 -16.48 -21.20 7.95
C GLU A 89 -15.18 -20.38 8.09
N GLY A 90 -14.88 -19.53 7.11
CA GLY A 90 -13.72 -18.64 7.11
C GLY A 90 -13.88 -17.38 7.96
N GLU A 91 -15.12 -16.98 8.28
CA GLU A 91 -15.40 -15.70 8.96
C GLU A 91 -14.69 -15.58 10.30
N ASN A 92 -14.69 -16.64 11.11
CA ASN A 92 -14.02 -16.66 12.40
C ASN A 92 -12.50 -16.46 12.27
N PHE A 93 -11.88 -17.03 11.23
CA PHE A 93 -10.44 -16.85 10.97
C PHE A 93 -10.13 -15.44 10.48
N LEU A 94 -11.02 -14.83 9.67
CA LEU A 94 -10.90 -13.43 9.29
C LEU A 94 -10.96 -12.51 10.52
N SER A 95 -11.91 -12.75 11.43
CA SER A 95 -12.03 -11.98 12.67
C SER A 95 -10.77 -12.10 13.55
N GLN A 96 -10.24 -13.32 13.70
CA GLN A 96 -8.98 -13.57 14.41
C GLN A 96 -7.78 -12.86 13.78
N LEU A 97 -7.64 -12.92 12.45
CA LEU A 97 -6.60 -12.22 11.70
C LEU A 97 -6.62 -10.72 12.02
N LEU A 98 -7.79 -10.10 11.92
CA LEU A 98 -7.93 -8.66 12.13
C LEU A 98 -7.70 -8.27 13.60
N ASN A 99 -8.12 -9.11 14.56
CA ASN A 99 -7.84 -8.86 15.99
C ASN A 99 -6.33 -8.90 16.29
N ILE A 100 -5.60 -9.81 15.66
CA ILE A 100 -4.14 -9.88 15.79
C ILE A 100 -3.49 -8.64 15.16
N GLU A 101 -3.96 -8.17 14.00
CA GLU A 101 -3.44 -6.93 13.41
C GLU A 101 -3.78 -5.70 14.27
N ASP A 102 -4.94 -5.65 14.95
CA ASP A 102 -5.21 -4.60 15.94
C ASP A 102 -4.25 -4.65 17.15
N GLU A 103 -3.81 -5.83 17.58
CA GLU A 103 -2.74 -5.94 18.60
C GLU A 103 -1.43 -5.30 18.11
N VAL A 104 -1.05 -5.51 16.84
CA VAL A 104 0.13 -4.85 16.22
C VAL A 104 -0.05 -3.33 16.21
N LEU A 105 -1.20 -2.86 15.75
CA LEU A 105 -1.53 -1.44 15.71
C LEU A 105 -1.44 -0.79 17.10
N ASN A 106 -1.96 -1.46 18.12
CA ASN A 106 -1.91 -0.99 19.51
C ASN A 106 -0.47 -0.85 20.02
N VAL A 107 0.45 -1.73 19.61
CA VAL A 107 1.88 -1.58 19.96
C VAL A 107 2.49 -0.39 19.20
N LEU A 108 2.20 -0.25 17.90
CA LEU A 108 2.71 0.86 17.07
C LEU A 108 2.26 2.25 17.56
N LEU A 109 1.08 2.34 18.15
CA LEU A 109 0.50 3.58 18.66
C LEU A 109 0.96 3.95 20.09
N ARG A 110 1.79 3.13 20.75
CA ARG A 110 2.30 3.45 22.10
C ARG A 110 3.18 4.70 22.07
N GLU A 111 2.95 5.63 22.99
CA GLU A 111 3.73 6.86 23.09
C GLU A 111 5.23 6.61 23.33
N ASN A 112 5.55 5.53 24.06
CA ASN A 112 6.91 5.11 24.38
C ASN A 112 7.51 4.14 23.34
N PHE A 113 6.94 4.02 22.14
CA PHE A 113 7.38 3.05 21.12
C PHE A 113 8.91 3.12 20.90
N ASN A 114 9.42 4.32 20.67
CA ASN A 114 10.84 4.57 20.39
C ASN A 114 11.74 4.44 21.64
N GLU A 115 11.20 4.62 22.84
CA GLU A 115 11.98 4.50 24.09
C GLU A 115 12.23 3.03 24.45
N GLN A 116 11.33 2.14 24.05
CA GLN A 116 11.41 0.70 24.27
C GLN A 116 11.47 -0.05 22.93
N LEU A 117 12.22 0.49 21.97
CA LEU A 117 12.21 0.01 20.58
C LEU A 117 12.41 -1.50 20.46
N ASP A 118 13.47 -2.06 21.09
CA ASP A 118 13.76 -3.48 21.01
C ASP A 118 12.62 -4.35 21.58
N THR A 119 12.07 -3.96 22.73
CA THR A 119 10.94 -4.66 23.36
C THR A 119 9.68 -4.62 22.50
N ASN A 120 9.34 -3.44 21.97
CA ASN A 120 8.15 -3.26 21.14
C ASN A 120 8.29 -4.00 19.79
N VAL A 121 9.47 -3.96 19.17
CA VAL A 121 9.77 -4.71 17.94
C VAL A 121 9.62 -6.22 18.18
N ASN A 122 10.21 -6.76 19.25
CA ASN A 122 10.08 -8.19 19.57
C ASN A 122 8.62 -8.58 19.87
N THR A 123 7.87 -7.70 20.52
CA THR A 123 6.44 -7.90 20.76
C THR A 123 5.67 -7.99 19.44
N ILE A 124 5.90 -7.07 18.50
CA ILE A 124 5.24 -7.10 17.18
C ILE A 124 5.61 -8.37 16.41
N ILE A 125 6.89 -8.76 16.40
CA ILE A 125 7.32 -10.00 15.74
C ILE A 125 6.56 -11.22 16.31
N SER A 126 6.41 -11.30 17.63
CA SER A 126 5.65 -12.37 18.28
C SER A 126 4.16 -12.37 17.89
N ILE A 127 3.54 -11.19 17.80
CA ILE A 127 2.14 -11.04 17.36
C ILE A 127 1.99 -11.47 15.89
N LEU A 128 2.90 -11.04 15.01
CA LEU A 128 2.87 -11.42 13.59
C LEU A 128 3.08 -12.93 13.38
N ASN A 129 3.90 -13.60 14.18
CA ASN A 129 4.03 -15.05 14.12
C ASN A 129 2.71 -15.77 14.48
N ARG A 130 1.92 -15.23 15.42
CA ARG A 130 0.56 -15.74 15.71
C ARG A 130 -0.38 -15.53 14.53
N ARG A 131 -0.25 -14.39 13.82
CA ARG A 131 -1.03 -14.09 12.60
C ARG A 131 -0.84 -15.18 11.55
N ASP A 132 0.40 -15.63 11.34
CA ASP A 132 0.74 -16.57 10.27
C ASP A 132 0.02 -17.91 10.42
N ILE A 133 -0.16 -18.39 11.65
CA ILE A 133 -0.92 -19.61 11.96
C ILE A 133 -2.40 -19.45 11.53
N VAL A 134 -2.96 -18.25 11.75
CA VAL A 134 -4.34 -17.93 11.33
C VAL A 134 -4.44 -17.83 9.81
N LEU A 135 -3.43 -17.31 9.12
CA LEU A 135 -3.41 -17.24 7.65
C LEU A 135 -3.50 -18.63 7.02
N GLU A 136 -2.77 -19.61 7.56
CA GLU A 136 -2.84 -21.00 7.10
C GLU A 136 -4.24 -21.60 7.22
N SER A 137 -4.95 -21.24 8.29
CA SER A 137 -6.32 -21.70 8.55
C SER A 137 -7.36 -20.94 7.73
N LEU A 138 -7.13 -19.65 7.43
CA LEU A 138 -8.03 -18.80 6.65
C LEU A 138 -7.99 -19.13 5.16
N GLN A 139 -6.79 -19.38 4.61
CA GLN A 139 -6.57 -19.49 3.16
C GLN A 139 -7.54 -20.45 2.43
N PRO A 140 -7.85 -21.66 2.95
CA PRO A 140 -8.75 -22.60 2.27
C PRO A 140 -10.18 -22.09 2.06
N TYR A 141 -10.60 -21.06 2.81
CA TYR A 141 -11.93 -20.49 2.76
C TYR A 141 -12.02 -19.25 1.85
N LEU A 142 -10.89 -18.75 1.35
CA LEU A 142 -10.84 -17.65 0.41
C LEU A 142 -11.02 -18.16 -1.02
N VAL A 143 -11.86 -17.47 -1.80
CA VAL A 143 -12.19 -17.85 -3.18
C VAL A 143 -12.06 -16.63 -4.09
N ILE A 144 -11.25 -16.74 -5.13
CA ILE A 144 -11.05 -15.67 -6.11
C ILE A 144 -12.25 -15.62 -7.06
N ASN A 145 -12.80 -14.43 -7.25
CA ASN A 145 -13.86 -14.15 -8.21
C ASN A 145 -13.25 -13.57 -9.50
N LYS A 146 -13.03 -14.42 -10.50
CA LYS A 146 -12.47 -14.03 -11.80
C LYS A 146 -13.37 -13.06 -12.58
N ASP A 147 -14.68 -13.04 -12.29
CA ASP A 147 -15.66 -12.25 -13.03
C ASP A 147 -15.92 -10.87 -12.38
N ALA A 148 -15.14 -10.50 -11.38
CA ALA A 148 -15.22 -9.20 -10.73
C ALA A 148 -14.89 -8.06 -11.72
N VAL A 149 -15.77 -7.06 -11.77
CA VAL A 149 -15.76 -6.01 -12.81
C VAL A 149 -15.19 -4.67 -12.34
N THR A 150 -15.09 -4.45 -11.02
CA THR A 150 -14.60 -3.19 -10.46
C THR A 150 -13.08 -3.15 -10.49
N PRO A 151 -12.44 -2.19 -11.20
CA PRO A 151 -10.99 -2.06 -11.16
C PRO A 151 -10.50 -1.76 -9.75
N CYS A 152 -9.48 -2.49 -9.30
CA CYS A 152 -8.89 -2.41 -7.98
C CYS A 152 -7.39 -2.12 -8.13
N THR A 153 -6.99 -0.90 -7.77
CA THR A 153 -5.59 -0.45 -7.86
C THR A 153 -5.01 -0.22 -6.47
N PHE A 154 -3.97 -0.99 -6.13
CA PHE A 154 -3.14 -0.77 -4.95
C PHE A 154 -2.03 0.22 -5.29
N LEU A 155 -1.91 1.30 -4.51
CA LEU A 155 -0.95 2.37 -4.79
C LEU A 155 0.43 2.15 -4.15
N GLY A 156 0.67 1.04 -3.46
CA GLY A 156 1.95 0.70 -2.83
C GLY A 156 1.85 0.38 -1.34
N ASP A 157 2.98 -0.05 -0.79
CA ASP A 157 3.19 -0.44 0.60
C ASP A 157 2.25 -1.58 1.07
N GLN A 158 2.04 -2.56 0.21
CA GLN A 158 1.38 -3.84 0.49
C GLN A 158 2.31 -4.89 1.07
N THR A 159 3.61 -4.67 1.00
CA THR A 159 4.65 -5.52 1.57
C THR A 159 5.78 -4.65 2.08
N GLY A 160 6.65 -5.20 2.93
CA GLY A 160 7.80 -4.46 3.41
C GLY A 160 7.53 -3.32 4.39
N ASP A 161 6.38 -3.29 5.05
CA ASP A 161 6.03 -2.21 5.97
C ASP A 161 5.61 -2.77 7.34
N ARG A 162 4.99 -1.96 8.20
CA ARG A 162 4.88 -2.20 9.64
C ARG A 162 4.27 -3.54 10.03
N PHE A 163 3.35 -4.06 9.23
CA PHE A 163 2.67 -5.35 9.47
C PHE A 163 3.36 -6.53 8.74
N SER A 164 4.50 -6.28 8.09
CA SER A 164 5.19 -7.26 7.27
C SER A 164 6.10 -8.19 8.06
N ASN A 165 5.91 -9.48 7.80
CA ASN A 165 6.85 -10.57 8.01
C ASN A 165 6.85 -11.45 6.72
N ILE A 166 7.71 -12.48 6.66
CA ILE A 166 7.92 -13.23 5.41
C ILE A 166 6.63 -13.92 4.97
N CYS A 167 5.94 -14.58 5.91
CA CYS A 167 4.74 -15.33 5.62
C CYS A 167 3.59 -14.42 5.15
N GLY A 168 3.32 -13.32 5.87
CA GLY A 168 2.28 -12.36 5.48
C GLY A 168 2.55 -11.69 4.13
N ASP A 169 3.79 -11.25 3.88
CA ASP A 169 4.15 -10.67 2.59
C ASP A 169 4.03 -11.71 1.46
N GLN A 170 4.46 -12.94 1.69
CA GLN A 170 4.34 -14.02 0.70
C GLN A 170 2.88 -14.37 0.42
N PHE A 171 2.02 -14.38 1.43
CA PHE A 171 0.57 -14.55 1.28
C PHE A 171 -0.03 -13.45 0.39
N ILE A 172 0.30 -12.18 0.67
CA ILE A 172 -0.15 -11.02 -0.13
C ILE A 172 0.33 -11.14 -1.58
N ILE A 173 1.62 -11.42 -1.79
CA ILE A 173 2.23 -11.51 -3.12
C ILE A 173 1.60 -12.63 -3.93
N ASP A 174 1.48 -13.83 -3.35
CA ASP A 174 0.95 -14.99 -4.04
C ASP A 174 -0.53 -14.79 -4.41
N LEU A 175 -1.33 -14.24 -3.48
CA LEU A 175 -2.73 -13.86 -3.73
C LEU A 175 -2.85 -12.86 -4.88
N LEU A 176 -2.15 -11.73 -4.79
CA LEU A 176 -2.25 -10.65 -5.78
C LEU A 176 -1.78 -11.11 -7.16
N LYS A 177 -0.66 -11.85 -7.24
CA LYS A 177 -0.19 -12.43 -8.50
C LYS A 177 -1.20 -13.38 -9.10
N ARG A 178 -1.82 -14.22 -8.27
CA ARG A 178 -2.83 -15.16 -8.73
C ARG A 178 -4.03 -14.43 -9.31
N ILE A 179 -4.55 -13.40 -8.63
CA ILE A 179 -5.69 -12.61 -9.11
C ILE A 179 -5.32 -11.88 -10.40
N MET A 180 -4.19 -11.18 -10.44
CA MET A 180 -3.71 -10.46 -11.63
C MET A 180 -3.52 -11.37 -12.85
N SER A 181 -3.18 -12.65 -12.64
CA SER A 181 -3.01 -13.62 -13.75
C SER A 181 -4.32 -14.03 -14.43
N ILE A 182 -5.47 -13.77 -13.79
CA ILE A 182 -6.79 -14.19 -14.29
C ILE A 182 -7.80 -13.04 -14.40
N ASN A 183 -7.53 -11.88 -13.80
CA ASN A 183 -8.39 -10.70 -13.85
C ASN A 183 -7.52 -9.44 -14.08
N GLU A 184 -7.68 -8.83 -15.26
CA GLU A 184 -6.94 -7.62 -15.68
C GLU A 184 -7.34 -6.35 -14.92
N ASN A 185 -8.45 -6.39 -14.18
CA ASN A 185 -8.95 -5.25 -13.40
C ASN A 185 -8.17 -5.02 -12.10
N VAL A 186 -7.21 -5.89 -11.74
CA VAL A 186 -6.37 -5.70 -10.55
C VAL A 186 -5.00 -5.18 -10.96
N HIS A 187 -4.63 -4.03 -10.39
CA HIS A 187 -3.34 -3.39 -10.61
C HIS A 187 -2.63 -3.19 -9.27
N VAL A 188 -1.34 -3.54 -9.22
CA VAL A 188 -0.52 -3.40 -8.02
C VAL A 188 0.70 -2.54 -8.38
N LEU A 189 0.85 -1.42 -7.70
CA LEU A 189 1.99 -0.52 -7.85
C LEU A 189 2.99 -0.73 -6.73
N ALA A 190 4.27 -0.61 -7.00
CA ALA A 190 5.30 -0.60 -5.98
C ALA A 190 5.36 0.77 -5.29
N GLY A 191 5.26 0.75 -3.96
CA GLY A 191 5.58 1.87 -3.10
C GLY A 191 7.05 1.85 -2.67
N ASN A 192 7.42 2.77 -1.78
CA ASN A 192 8.81 2.79 -1.30
C ASN A 192 9.12 1.58 -0.41
N HIS A 193 8.13 1.06 0.33
CA HIS A 193 8.35 -0.10 1.20
C HIS A 193 8.59 -1.39 0.42
N GLU A 194 7.89 -1.62 -0.70
CA GLU A 194 8.21 -2.71 -1.65
C GLU A 194 9.67 -2.66 -2.08
N THR A 195 10.20 -1.46 -2.33
CA THR A 195 11.57 -1.36 -2.82
C THR A 195 12.60 -1.61 -1.72
N ASN A 196 12.28 -1.26 -0.47
CA ASN A 196 13.23 -1.18 0.65
C ASN A 196 13.26 -2.40 1.57
N CYS A 197 12.12 -3.05 1.77
CA CYS A 197 11.91 -4.01 2.85
C CYS A 197 11.08 -5.16 2.27
N ASN A 198 11.54 -6.40 2.38
CA ASN A 198 10.87 -7.51 1.69
C ASN A 198 10.64 -8.65 2.66
N GLY A 199 9.53 -8.53 3.38
CA GLY A 199 9.05 -9.53 4.32
C GLY A 199 9.65 -9.49 5.70
N ASN A 200 10.33 -8.42 6.14
CA ASN A 200 10.91 -8.38 7.49
C ASN A 200 11.15 -6.96 8.00
N TYR A 201 10.12 -6.11 7.91
CA TYR A 201 10.23 -4.70 8.28
C TYR A 201 10.66 -4.53 9.75
N MET A 202 10.01 -5.22 10.67
CA MET A 202 10.33 -5.13 12.11
C MET A 202 11.71 -5.71 12.42
N GLN A 203 12.08 -6.82 11.80
CA GLN A 203 13.41 -7.41 11.98
C GLN A 203 14.53 -6.50 11.42
N ASN A 204 14.25 -5.64 10.44
CA ASN A 204 15.25 -4.70 9.94
C ASN A 204 15.72 -3.68 10.99
N PHE A 205 14.96 -3.44 12.07
CA PHE A 205 15.40 -2.56 13.17
C PHE A 205 16.43 -3.22 14.08
N THR A 206 16.42 -4.54 14.20
CA THR A 206 17.25 -5.29 15.16
C THR A 206 18.33 -6.15 14.49
N ARG A 207 18.30 -6.28 13.16
CA ARG A 207 19.16 -7.18 12.41
C ARG A 207 20.51 -6.57 12.04
N MET A 208 21.57 -7.33 12.29
CA MET A 208 22.97 -6.97 11.97
C MET A 208 23.58 -7.75 10.80
N LYS A 209 22.85 -8.69 10.19
CA LYS A 209 23.30 -9.58 9.10
C LYS A 209 22.26 -9.65 7.97
N PRO A 210 22.63 -9.94 6.71
CA PRO A 210 21.69 -10.28 5.64
C PRO A 210 20.64 -11.33 6.06
N LEU A 211 19.43 -11.25 5.49
CA LEU A 211 18.43 -12.31 5.61
C LEU A 211 18.76 -13.36 4.57
N ASP A 212 18.65 -14.62 4.96
CA ASP A 212 18.83 -15.74 4.03
C ASP A 212 17.63 -15.87 3.08
N GLU A 213 16.47 -15.31 3.45
CA GLU A 213 15.21 -15.33 2.71
C GLU A 213 14.58 -13.92 2.64
N ASP A 214 14.03 -13.55 1.47
CA ASP A 214 13.25 -12.33 1.28
C ASP A 214 12.12 -12.54 0.26
N THR A 215 11.18 -11.60 0.20
CA THR A 215 10.04 -11.66 -0.73
C THR A 215 10.28 -10.89 -2.05
N TYR A 216 11.53 -10.55 -2.36
CA TYR A 216 11.88 -9.66 -3.47
C TYR A 216 11.57 -10.20 -4.85
N ALA A 217 11.80 -11.50 -5.05
CA ALA A 217 11.44 -12.16 -6.30
C ALA A 217 9.93 -12.02 -6.60
N GLY A 218 9.11 -11.87 -5.56
CA GLY A 218 7.69 -11.60 -5.63
C GLY A 218 7.34 -10.27 -6.27
N ILE A 219 8.10 -9.20 -6.02
CA ILE A 219 7.63 -7.83 -6.28
C ILE A 219 8.50 -7.03 -7.25
N LYS A 220 9.66 -7.55 -7.65
CA LYS A 220 10.62 -6.88 -8.55
C LYS A 220 10.04 -6.45 -9.92
N ASP A 221 8.89 -7.02 -10.30
CA ASP A 221 8.22 -6.79 -11.58
C ASP A 221 7.04 -5.81 -11.45
N TYR A 222 6.70 -5.36 -10.23
CA TYR A 222 5.63 -4.38 -10.05
C TYR A 222 6.00 -3.04 -10.72
N PRO A 223 5.07 -2.41 -11.45
CA PRO A 223 5.26 -1.05 -11.94
C PRO A 223 5.18 -0.04 -10.78
N VAL A 224 5.71 1.17 -10.96
CA VAL A 224 5.57 2.28 -9.98
C VAL A 224 4.56 3.33 -10.44
N CYS A 225 4.09 3.23 -11.68
CA CYS A 225 3.16 4.16 -12.31
C CYS A 225 2.19 3.40 -13.21
N PHE A 226 0.91 3.78 -13.17
CA PHE A 226 -0.12 3.27 -14.07
C PHE A 226 -0.95 4.45 -14.59
N TYR A 227 -1.21 4.46 -15.90
CA TYR A 227 -2.07 5.46 -16.52
C TYR A 227 -3.30 4.80 -17.11
N ASP A 228 -4.47 5.25 -16.64
CA ASP A 228 -5.76 4.89 -17.19
C ASP A 228 -6.20 5.94 -18.23
N PRO A 229 -6.14 5.62 -19.53
CA PRO A 229 -6.52 6.56 -20.59
C PRO A 229 -8.02 6.86 -20.62
N LYS A 230 -8.88 5.94 -20.14
CA LYS A 230 -10.33 6.11 -20.14
C LYS A 230 -10.75 7.21 -19.17
N TYR A 231 -10.15 7.24 -17.99
CA TYR A 231 -10.44 8.26 -16.97
C TYR A 231 -9.39 9.37 -16.90
N LYS A 232 -8.33 9.29 -17.71
CA LYS A 232 -7.17 10.19 -17.70
C LYS A 232 -6.53 10.29 -16.31
N ILE A 233 -6.40 9.15 -15.62
CA ILE A 233 -5.86 9.09 -14.26
C ILE A 233 -4.48 8.45 -14.29
N MET A 234 -3.51 9.14 -13.71
CA MET A 234 -2.19 8.60 -13.44
C MET A 234 -2.07 8.24 -11.97
N ALA A 235 -2.11 6.94 -11.71
CA ALA A 235 -2.00 6.35 -10.38
C ALA A 235 -0.54 6.02 -10.08
N ASN A 236 -0.06 6.44 -8.91
CA ASN A 236 1.30 6.14 -8.46
C ASN A 236 1.44 6.37 -6.95
N HIS A 237 2.53 5.89 -6.36
CA HIS A 237 2.70 5.97 -4.92
C HIS A 237 3.05 7.38 -4.40
N HIS A 238 3.87 8.14 -5.15
CA HIS A 238 4.56 9.34 -4.65
C HIS A 238 4.00 10.69 -5.13
N GLY A 239 3.38 10.70 -6.29
CA GLY A 239 3.09 11.85 -7.13
C GLY A 239 4.21 12.18 -8.13
N ILE A 240 3.80 12.67 -9.30
CA ILE A 240 4.68 13.10 -10.39
C ILE A 240 4.69 14.62 -10.47
N THR A 241 5.89 15.18 -10.54
CA THR A 241 6.11 16.62 -10.72
C THR A 241 6.95 16.89 -11.96
N PHE A 242 6.98 18.14 -12.40
CA PHE A 242 7.85 18.60 -13.48
C PHE A 242 8.85 19.64 -12.95
N ASP A 243 10.14 19.43 -13.23
CA ASP A 243 11.22 20.38 -12.96
C ASP A 243 11.43 21.26 -14.20
N GLU A 244 10.88 22.47 -14.15
CA GLU A 244 10.96 23.45 -15.25
C GLU A 244 12.38 23.86 -15.62
N GLN A 245 13.29 23.92 -14.64
CA GLN A 245 14.68 24.36 -14.89
C GLN A 245 15.46 23.29 -15.63
N ARG A 246 15.22 22.01 -15.30
CA ARG A 246 15.92 20.87 -15.90
C ARG A 246 15.10 20.17 -16.98
N LYS A 247 13.90 20.65 -17.29
CA LYS A 247 12.98 20.14 -18.30
C LYS A 247 12.81 18.62 -18.20
N ARG A 248 12.36 18.16 -17.03
CA ARG A 248 12.21 16.72 -16.74
C ARG A 248 11.08 16.44 -15.76
N TYR A 249 10.44 15.29 -15.92
CA TYR A 249 9.51 14.73 -14.95
C TYR A 249 10.28 14.04 -13.80
N ILE A 250 9.68 14.05 -12.62
CA ILE A 250 10.22 13.45 -11.40
C ILE A 250 9.13 12.65 -10.68
N ILE A 251 9.45 11.40 -10.34
CA ILE A 251 8.66 10.52 -9.48
C ILE A 251 9.59 9.77 -8.52
N GLY A 252 9.55 10.14 -7.24
CA GLY A 252 10.49 9.60 -6.25
C GLY A 252 11.94 9.76 -6.72
N PRO A 253 12.72 8.67 -6.85
CA PRO A 253 14.10 8.70 -7.32
C PRO A 253 14.26 8.69 -8.85
N ILE A 254 13.18 8.53 -9.62
CA ILE A 254 13.21 8.40 -11.08
C ILE A 254 12.99 9.77 -11.73
N THR A 255 13.79 10.06 -12.75
CA THR A 255 13.61 11.25 -13.59
C THR A 255 13.53 10.87 -15.06
N VAL A 256 12.70 11.59 -15.82
CA VAL A 256 12.54 11.43 -17.27
C VAL A 256 12.72 12.80 -17.92
N SER A 257 13.81 12.98 -18.69
CA SER A 257 14.01 14.21 -19.47
C SER A 257 12.97 14.28 -20.59
N ILE A 258 12.55 15.49 -20.98
CA ILE A 258 11.66 15.65 -22.14
C ILE A 258 12.29 15.10 -23.43
N ASP A 259 13.63 15.13 -23.54
CA ASP A 259 14.35 14.59 -24.70
C ASP A 259 14.34 13.05 -24.78
N GLU A 260 13.90 12.38 -23.71
CA GLU A 260 13.69 10.93 -23.70
C GLU A 260 12.30 10.54 -24.23
N MET A 261 11.44 11.52 -24.49
CA MET A 261 10.07 11.34 -24.96
C MET A 261 9.92 11.83 -26.40
N THR A 262 9.12 11.10 -27.19
CA THR A 262 8.72 11.50 -28.53
C THR A 262 7.73 12.66 -28.46
N ASN A 263 6.77 12.57 -27.52
CA ASN A 263 5.87 13.65 -27.18
C ASN A 263 5.98 13.95 -25.68
N ALA A 264 6.57 15.11 -25.35
CA ALA A 264 6.78 15.52 -23.97
C ALA A 264 5.49 15.60 -23.13
N LEU A 265 4.30 15.64 -23.74
CA LEU A 265 3.01 15.70 -23.04
C LEU A 265 2.19 14.40 -23.14
N ASP A 266 2.78 13.30 -23.61
CA ASP A 266 2.08 12.00 -23.67
C ASP A 266 2.17 11.25 -22.32
N PRO A 267 1.06 11.13 -21.57
CA PRO A 267 1.06 10.43 -20.28
C PRO A 267 1.28 8.91 -20.41
N VAL A 268 0.94 8.29 -21.55
CA VAL A 268 1.16 6.86 -21.79
C VAL A 268 2.65 6.60 -21.96
N GLU A 269 3.31 7.40 -22.81
CA GLU A 269 4.75 7.32 -23.03
C GLU A 269 5.53 7.60 -21.72
N LEU A 270 5.11 8.61 -20.96
CA LEU A 270 5.73 8.94 -19.67
C LEU A 270 5.67 7.77 -18.69
N ALA A 271 4.49 7.17 -18.50
CA ALA A 271 4.32 6.02 -17.61
C ALA A 271 5.19 4.83 -18.05
N ALA A 272 5.27 4.56 -19.36
CA ALA A 272 6.09 3.49 -19.90
C ALA A 272 7.59 3.72 -19.64
N ILE A 273 8.11 4.93 -19.84
CA ILE A 273 9.51 5.27 -19.58
C ILE A 273 9.83 5.21 -18.07
N ILE A 274 8.93 5.72 -17.22
CA ILE A 274 9.07 5.64 -15.76
C ILE A 274 9.22 4.17 -15.33
N ASN A 275 8.30 3.30 -15.75
CA ASN A 275 8.33 1.88 -15.37
C ASN A 275 9.56 1.17 -15.94
N LYS A 276 9.95 1.45 -17.19
CA LYS A 276 11.18 0.90 -17.78
C LYS A 276 12.42 1.27 -16.97
N LYS A 277 12.55 2.53 -16.55
CA LYS A 277 13.65 3.00 -15.71
C LYS A 277 13.61 2.36 -14.32
N HIS A 278 12.44 2.27 -13.71
CA HIS A 278 12.23 1.56 -12.44
C HIS A 278 12.74 0.11 -12.53
N HIS A 279 12.26 -0.65 -13.52
CA HIS A 279 12.63 -2.05 -13.72
C HIS A 279 14.11 -2.23 -14.02
N ALA A 280 14.74 -1.30 -14.74
CA ALA A 280 16.19 -1.32 -14.97
C ALA A 280 17.00 -1.12 -13.68
N ILE A 281 16.52 -0.28 -12.76
CA ILE A 281 17.18 -0.02 -11.47
C ILE A 281 16.99 -1.20 -10.53
N ILE A 282 15.75 -1.63 -10.30
CA ILE A 282 15.41 -2.69 -9.34
C ILE A 282 16.08 -4.01 -9.76
N ASN A 283 16.03 -4.38 -11.04
CA ASN A 283 16.69 -5.60 -11.54
C ASN A 283 18.21 -5.45 -11.71
N GLY A 284 18.78 -4.28 -11.44
CA GLY A 284 20.21 -4.03 -11.52
C GLY A 284 21.01 -4.79 -10.45
N LYS A 285 22.14 -5.39 -10.83
CA LYS A 285 23.03 -6.14 -9.92
C LYS A 285 23.43 -5.33 -8.67
N LYS A 286 23.69 -4.03 -8.84
CA LYS A 286 24.05 -3.12 -7.73
C LYS A 286 22.92 -2.95 -6.72
N PHE A 287 21.68 -2.88 -7.20
CA PHE A 287 20.51 -2.74 -6.34
C PHE A 287 20.31 -3.99 -5.47
N LYS A 288 20.40 -5.18 -6.09
CA LYS A 288 20.31 -6.47 -5.39
C LYS A 288 21.34 -6.63 -4.26
N THR A 289 22.57 -6.15 -4.45
CA THR A 289 23.59 -6.19 -3.39
C THR A 289 23.29 -5.16 -2.29
N SER A 290 22.80 -3.98 -2.65
CA SER A 290 22.53 -2.90 -1.68
C SER A 290 21.37 -3.20 -0.73
N ARG A 291 20.36 -3.97 -1.15
CA ARG A 291 19.19 -4.33 -0.33
C ARG A 291 19.47 -5.35 0.77
N ALA A 292 20.56 -6.12 0.67
CA ALA A 292 20.83 -7.23 1.59
C ALA A 292 21.03 -6.77 3.05
N ILE A 293 21.44 -5.52 3.28
CA ILE A 293 21.69 -4.95 4.61
C ILE A 293 21.10 -3.53 4.65
N SER A 294 19.85 -3.38 5.12
CA SER A 294 19.15 -2.09 5.08
C SER A 294 19.87 -1.00 5.89
N CYS A 295 20.38 -1.32 7.09
CA CYS A 295 21.13 -0.41 7.96
C CYS A 295 22.45 0.10 7.35
N ARG A 296 22.99 -0.60 6.33
CA ARG A 296 24.21 -0.18 5.61
C ARG A 296 23.95 0.31 4.19
N SER A 297 22.70 0.33 3.76
CA SER A 297 22.34 0.64 2.38
C SER A 297 22.27 2.16 2.16
N PHE A 298 23.39 2.77 1.81
CA PHE A 298 23.45 4.15 1.28
C PHE A 298 22.89 4.25 -0.16
N ASN A 299 21.91 3.43 -0.52
CA ASN A 299 21.35 3.48 -1.86
C ASN A 299 20.45 4.72 -1.96
N ARG A 300 20.90 5.68 -2.77
CA ARG A 300 20.17 6.92 -3.04
C ARG A 300 18.76 6.68 -3.58
N TYR A 301 18.52 5.56 -4.26
CA TYR A 301 17.18 5.17 -4.68
C TYR A 301 16.24 4.97 -3.49
N PHE A 302 16.70 4.24 -2.46
CA PHE A 302 15.95 3.98 -1.23
C PHE A 302 15.69 5.25 -0.43
N SER A 303 16.73 6.02 -0.12
CA SER A 303 16.58 7.23 0.68
C SER A 303 15.69 8.28 0.01
N VAL A 304 15.85 8.47 -1.30
CA VAL A 304 15.02 9.43 -2.05
C VAL A 304 13.59 8.92 -2.20
N SER A 305 13.36 7.63 -2.44
CA SER A 305 11.99 7.09 -2.52
C SER A 305 11.22 7.29 -1.21
N THR A 306 11.82 6.98 -0.06
CA THR A 306 11.15 7.08 1.23
C THR A 306 10.77 8.52 1.59
N ASP A 307 11.65 9.49 1.33
CA ASP A 307 11.48 10.87 1.80
C ASP A 307 10.82 11.79 0.74
N TYR A 308 10.63 11.32 -0.49
CA TYR A 308 10.03 12.15 -1.54
C TYR A 308 8.54 12.36 -1.30
N ARG A 309 8.20 13.59 -0.93
CA ARG A 309 6.84 14.08 -0.68
C ARG A 309 6.66 15.44 -1.39
N PRO A 310 6.31 15.42 -2.69
CA PRO A 310 6.13 16.65 -3.46
C PRO A 310 4.99 17.49 -2.91
N LYS A 311 5.12 18.80 -3.03
CA LYS A 311 4.04 19.73 -2.65
C LYS A 311 2.86 19.59 -3.61
N LEU A 312 1.64 19.77 -3.08
CA LEU A 312 0.40 19.68 -3.86
C LEU A 312 0.42 20.61 -5.08
N GLU A 313 0.97 21.83 -4.96
CA GLU A 313 1.02 22.79 -6.07
C GLU A 313 1.85 22.27 -7.25
N ALA A 314 2.95 21.55 -6.97
CA ALA A 314 3.79 20.98 -8.01
C ALA A 314 3.11 19.77 -8.69
N LEU A 315 2.34 18.99 -7.93
CA LEU A 315 1.52 17.91 -8.47
C LEU A 315 0.41 18.44 -9.35
N LEU A 316 -0.29 19.49 -8.92
CA LEU A 316 -1.36 20.14 -9.69
C LEU A 316 -0.81 20.74 -10.98
N ALA A 317 0.30 21.46 -10.93
CA ALA A 317 0.93 22.04 -12.12
C ALA A 317 1.30 20.96 -13.16
N CYS A 318 1.88 19.84 -12.70
CA CYS A 318 2.20 18.70 -13.57
C CYS A 318 0.93 18.05 -14.16
N SER A 319 -0.11 17.88 -13.34
CA SER A 319 -1.40 17.31 -13.77
C SER A 319 -2.06 18.17 -14.87
N GLN A 320 -2.04 19.49 -14.69
CA GLN A 320 -2.53 20.44 -15.70
C GLN A 320 -1.70 20.40 -16.98
N MET A 321 -0.38 20.35 -16.87
CA MET A 321 0.52 20.29 -18.02
C MET A 321 0.28 19.04 -18.87
N LEU A 322 0.07 17.89 -18.23
CA LEU A 322 -0.21 16.61 -18.90
C LEU A 322 -1.69 16.44 -19.30
N GLY A 323 -2.59 17.29 -18.83
CA GLY A 323 -4.03 17.15 -19.06
C GLY A 323 -4.65 15.91 -18.40
N ILE A 324 -4.13 15.52 -17.24
CA ILE A 324 -4.51 14.31 -16.48
C ILE A 324 -4.94 14.66 -15.06
N ASN A 325 -5.54 13.69 -14.39
CA ASN A 325 -5.66 13.66 -12.93
C ASN A 325 -4.59 12.73 -12.34
N GLN A 326 -4.11 13.02 -11.13
CA GLN A 326 -3.22 12.12 -10.40
C GLN A 326 -3.92 11.51 -9.18
N VAL A 327 -3.76 10.20 -9.01
CA VAL A 327 -4.12 9.50 -7.76
C VAL A 327 -2.83 9.05 -7.10
N VAL A 328 -2.59 9.52 -5.89
CA VAL A 328 -1.34 9.34 -5.17
C VAL A 328 -1.57 8.67 -3.82
N ALA A 329 -0.72 7.72 -3.44
CA ALA A 329 -0.82 7.12 -2.10
C ALA A 329 -0.45 8.18 -1.06
N HIS A 330 0.70 8.81 -1.25
CA HIS A 330 1.20 9.88 -0.40
C HIS A 330 0.61 11.26 -0.72
N ASN A 331 0.66 12.17 0.26
CA ASN A 331 0.28 13.60 0.14
C ASN A 331 -1.24 13.85 0.02
N GLY A 332 -2.05 13.03 0.69
CA GLY A 332 -3.51 13.18 0.72
C GLY A 332 -4.06 13.88 1.96
N ASN A 333 -5.28 14.38 1.84
CA ASN A 333 -6.12 14.75 2.99
C ASN A 333 -6.94 13.56 3.53
N GLY A 334 -6.73 12.35 2.99
CA GLY A 334 -7.34 11.13 3.52
C GLY A 334 -8.73 10.82 2.94
N GLY A 335 -8.89 10.88 1.62
CA GLY A 335 -9.97 10.17 0.94
C GLY A 335 -11.39 10.75 1.06
N ARG A 336 -11.57 12.08 0.98
CA ARG A 336 -12.91 12.69 0.80
C ARG A 336 -13.04 13.61 -0.42
N GLU A 337 -11.95 13.78 -1.17
CA GLU A 337 -11.94 14.63 -2.35
C GLU A 337 -12.45 13.83 -3.55
N ARG A 338 -13.47 14.37 -4.25
CA ARG A 338 -13.87 13.83 -5.55
C ARG A 338 -12.85 14.28 -6.58
N ILE A 339 -12.35 13.37 -7.39
CA ILE A 339 -11.63 13.74 -8.62
C ILE A 339 -12.64 14.44 -9.53
N GLY A 340 -12.49 15.75 -9.64
CA GLY A 340 -13.27 16.60 -10.55
C GLY A 340 -12.71 16.61 -11.97
N GLU A 341 -12.98 17.69 -12.69
CA GLU A 341 -12.45 17.96 -14.03
C GLU A 341 -10.92 17.76 -14.12
N THR A 342 -10.41 17.52 -15.33
CA THR A 342 -8.98 17.25 -15.61
C THR A 342 -8.05 18.27 -14.95
N GLY A 343 -6.96 17.80 -14.33
CA GLY A 343 -5.96 18.64 -13.65
C GLY A 343 -6.02 18.61 -12.12
N THR A 344 -6.68 17.61 -11.53
CA THR A 344 -6.80 17.44 -10.07
C THR A 344 -5.86 16.35 -9.53
N VAL A 345 -5.59 16.41 -8.23
CA VAL A 345 -4.74 15.44 -7.50
C VAL A 345 -5.53 14.94 -6.30
N LEU A 346 -5.65 13.62 -6.17
CA LEU A 346 -6.25 12.97 -5.01
C LEU A 346 -5.16 12.18 -4.27
N GLY A 347 -4.95 12.50 -3.00
CA GLY A 347 -4.09 11.69 -2.14
C GLY A 347 -4.87 10.81 -1.16
N LEU A 348 -4.45 9.56 -1.02
CA LEU A 348 -5.10 8.52 -0.20
C LEU A 348 -4.35 8.19 1.10
N ASN A 349 -3.43 9.03 1.54
CA ASN A 349 -2.86 8.92 2.89
C ASN A 349 -2.61 10.31 3.48
N ALA A 350 -3.28 10.58 4.60
CA ALA A 350 -3.08 11.78 5.41
C ALA A 350 -2.07 11.51 6.53
N ARG A 351 -0.79 11.45 6.20
CA ARG A 351 0.28 11.46 7.22
C ARG A 351 0.50 12.89 7.76
N ASP A 352 -0.56 13.53 8.26
CA ASP A 352 -0.44 14.80 8.96
C ASP A 352 -0.10 14.54 10.43
N SER A 353 0.83 15.32 10.96
CA SER A 353 1.29 15.20 12.35
C SER A 353 0.32 15.79 13.37
N LYS A 354 -0.84 16.29 12.94
CA LYS A 354 -1.85 16.94 13.78
C LYS A 354 -2.96 15.96 14.18
N HIS A 355 -3.11 14.86 13.45
CA HIS A 355 -4.06 13.79 13.72
C HIS A 355 -3.30 12.48 13.95
N ALA A 356 -2.65 12.34 15.12
CA ALA A 356 -1.87 11.16 15.47
C ALA A 356 -2.64 9.83 15.33
N GLY A 357 -3.97 9.86 15.53
CA GLY A 357 -4.86 8.70 15.30
C GLY A 357 -5.13 8.35 13.83
N ARG A 358 -4.57 9.09 12.86
CA ARG A 358 -4.67 8.85 11.41
C ARG A 358 -3.35 8.39 10.78
N MET A 359 -2.28 8.22 11.57
CA MET A 359 -0.97 7.80 11.04
C MET A 359 -0.97 6.38 10.48
N PHE A 360 -1.90 5.53 10.92
CA PHE A 360 -2.04 4.14 10.48
C PHE A 360 -3.52 3.86 10.18
N SER A 361 -3.97 4.34 9.03
CA SER A 361 -5.29 4.02 8.51
C SER A 361 -5.27 3.92 6.99
N MET A 362 -5.92 2.89 6.46
CA MET A 362 -6.14 2.78 5.03
C MET A 362 -7.21 3.77 4.59
N HIS A 363 -6.97 4.40 3.45
CA HIS A 363 -8.00 5.14 2.72
C HIS A 363 -8.17 4.55 1.33
N ASN A 364 -9.36 4.72 0.79
CA ASN A 364 -9.69 4.35 -0.57
C ASN A 364 -10.54 5.42 -1.25
N CYS A 365 -10.69 5.29 -2.56
CA CYS A 365 -11.63 6.08 -3.32
C CYS A 365 -12.09 5.30 -4.55
N GLN A 366 -13.40 5.09 -4.69
CA GLN A 366 -14.00 4.71 -5.96
C GLN A 366 -14.33 6.00 -6.73
N ILE A 367 -13.68 6.19 -7.87
CA ILE A 367 -13.85 7.42 -8.65
C ILE A 367 -15.26 7.46 -9.19
N ASN A 368 -15.97 8.55 -8.92
CA ASN A 368 -17.17 8.88 -9.67
C ASN A 368 -16.75 9.88 -10.75
N PRO A 369 -16.47 9.45 -11.99
CA PRO A 369 -16.25 10.38 -13.07
C PRO A 369 -17.58 11.11 -13.22
N GLY A 370 -17.64 12.38 -12.81
CA GLY A 370 -18.89 13.13 -12.83
C GLY A 370 -19.52 13.01 -14.22
N ALA A 371 -20.85 12.95 -14.28
CA ALA A 371 -21.50 13.62 -15.40
C ALA A 371 -20.99 15.07 -15.38
N GLY A 372 -20.72 15.67 -16.55
CA GLY A 372 -20.40 17.10 -16.63
C GLY A 372 -21.38 17.96 -15.82
N PRO A 373 -20.98 19.19 -15.48
CA PRO A 373 -21.24 19.81 -14.20
C PRO A 373 -22.74 20.08 -13.95
N GLU A 374 -23.18 19.89 -12.71
CA GLU A 374 -24.10 20.87 -12.13
C GLU A 374 -23.26 21.85 -11.31
N ILE A 375 -23.06 23.03 -11.89
CA ILE A 375 -22.53 24.19 -11.19
C ILE A 375 -23.52 24.52 -10.08
N THR A 376 -23.14 24.31 -8.83
CA THR A 376 -23.63 25.14 -7.74
C THR A 376 -22.47 25.55 -6.84
N THR A 377 -22.11 26.83 -6.98
CA THR A 377 -21.28 27.68 -6.11
C THR A 377 -19.74 27.53 -6.13
N PRO A 378 -19.01 28.66 -6.09
CA PRO A 378 -17.56 28.68 -6.14
C PRO A 378 -16.99 28.16 -4.82
N TRP A 379 -16.16 27.12 -4.88
CA TRP A 379 -15.44 26.65 -3.71
C TRP A 379 -14.39 27.69 -3.32
N LYS A 380 -14.59 28.29 -2.13
CA LYS A 380 -13.54 29.00 -1.41
C LYS A 380 -12.37 28.04 -1.22
N SER A 381 -11.21 28.45 -1.71
CA SER A 381 -9.93 27.86 -1.33
C SER A 381 -9.87 27.76 0.19
N TYR A 382 -9.64 26.56 0.71
CA TYR A 382 -9.14 26.40 2.06
C TYR A 382 -7.70 26.91 2.06
N GLN A 383 -7.53 28.23 2.12
CA GLN A 383 -6.29 28.82 2.60
C GLN A 383 -6.25 28.61 4.11
N HIS A 384 -5.54 27.59 4.57
CA HIS A 384 -4.83 27.73 5.83
C HIS A 384 -3.38 28.12 5.53
N GLU A 385 -3.20 29.45 5.47
CA GLU A 385 -2.07 30.25 5.94
C GLU A 385 -0.67 29.62 5.83
N LYS A 386 0.20 30.11 4.93
CA LYS A 386 0.98 31.35 5.11
C LYS A 386 1.38 31.59 6.58
N ASN A 387 2.31 30.77 7.08
CA ASN A 387 3.44 31.18 7.94
C ASN A 387 4.07 29.95 8.58
N ARG A 388 5.17 29.42 8.02
CA ARG A 388 6.18 28.65 8.76
C ARG A 388 7.58 28.86 8.18
N ASN A 389 8.10 30.07 8.36
CA ASN A 389 9.53 30.22 8.67
C ASN A 389 9.68 29.85 10.15
N GLY A 390 9.76 28.55 10.42
CA GLY A 390 10.05 28.03 11.74
C GLY A 390 10.77 26.72 11.52
N LEU A 391 12.06 26.69 11.85
CA LEU A 391 12.86 25.47 11.90
C LEU A 391 12.01 24.35 12.50
N MET A 392 11.92 23.23 11.78
CA MET A 392 11.35 22.00 12.31
C MET A 392 11.94 21.75 13.71
N PRO A 393 11.14 21.33 14.71
CA PRO A 393 11.70 20.79 15.93
C PRO A 393 12.70 19.68 15.56
N LEU A 394 13.90 19.77 16.13
CA LEU A 394 15.05 18.88 15.91
C LEU A 394 14.80 17.37 16.18
N ILE A 395 13.54 16.97 16.43
CA ILE A 395 13.10 15.61 16.77
C ILE A 395 13.01 14.69 15.54
N ARG A 396 13.01 15.22 14.31
CA ARG A 396 13.06 14.41 13.06
C ARG A 396 14.47 14.17 12.49
N ARG A 397 15.55 14.38 13.25
CA ARG A 397 16.91 13.99 12.81
C ARG A 397 17.31 12.55 13.11
N ARG A 398 16.42 11.73 13.69
CA ARG A 398 16.61 10.27 13.78
C ARG A 398 15.62 9.54 12.88
N THR A 399 15.68 9.81 11.57
CA THR A 399 15.06 8.97 10.55
C THR A 399 16.16 8.26 9.77
N MET A 400 16.22 6.93 9.96
CA MET A 400 16.76 5.92 9.03
C MET A 400 18.18 6.07 8.45
N LEU A 401 19.08 6.85 9.06
CA LEU A 401 20.46 7.00 8.56
C LEU A 401 21.57 6.96 9.63
N GLN A 402 21.27 6.56 10.86
CA GLN A 402 22.31 6.23 11.85
C GLN A 402 21.87 5.07 12.74
N LEU A 403 22.14 3.85 12.27
CA LEU A 403 22.98 2.87 12.95
C LEU A 403 23.78 2.10 11.90
#